data_AF-A0A7U6KQY5-F1
#
_entry.id   AF-A0A7U6KQY5-F1
#
_cell.length_a   1.000
_cell.length_b   1.000
_cell.length_c   1.000
_cell.angle_alpha   90.00
_cell.angle_beta   90.00
_cell.angle_gamma   90.00
#
_symmetry.space_group_name_H-M   'P 1'
#
loop_
_entity.id
_entity.type
_entity.pdbx_description
1 polymer ?
#
loop_
_entity_poly.entity_id
_entity_poly.type
_entity_poly.pdbx_seq_one_letter_code
_entity_poly.pdbx_strand_id
1 'polypeptide(L)'
;MALSWVRAFPTQTKWYGKHLALLGVVILTASITAIFYLWQLSAWWLLYVFLLVWCADSGAYFVGRKLGRRKMAPNVSPNKSMEGLAGGLITGLLVVVAISVFKLQLTGASLVAFVALSALTILASVLGDLFESMLKRRADVKDSGTILPGHGGVLDRIDSLLSATPIFALGFWAIQQLGLIVV
;
A
#
# COMPACT_ATOMS: atom_id res chain seq x y z
N MET A 1 -7.25 -12.79 -3.45
CA MET A 1 -8.68 -12.41 -3.46
C MET A 1 -8.92 -10.98 -3.95
N ALA A 2 -8.30 -9.95 -3.35
CA ALA A 2 -8.51 -8.56 -3.82
C ALA A 2 -8.09 -8.33 -5.29
N LEU A 3 -6.93 -8.85 -5.71
CA LEU A 3 -6.44 -8.72 -7.09
C LEU A 3 -7.41 -9.32 -8.13
N SER A 4 -8.01 -10.48 -7.83
CA SER A 4 -8.98 -11.12 -8.73
C SER A 4 -10.26 -10.30 -8.86
N TRP A 5 -10.74 -9.68 -7.78
CA TRP A 5 -11.92 -8.82 -7.83
C TRP A 5 -11.68 -7.54 -8.61
N VAL A 6 -10.55 -6.87 -8.38
CA VAL A 6 -10.17 -5.66 -9.13
C VAL A 6 -10.06 -5.95 -10.63
N ARG A 7 -9.49 -7.10 -11.02
CA ARG A 7 -9.38 -7.51 -12.43
C ARG A 7 -10.73 -7.89 -13.06
N ALA A 8 -11.62 -8.51 -12.29
CA ALA A 8 -12.92 -8.98 -12.78
C ALA A 8 -14.02 -7.90 -12.76
N PHE A 9 -13.77 -6.74 -12.15
CA PHE A 9 -14.76 -5.66 -12.07
C PHE A 9 -15.18 -5.15 -13.46
N PRO A 10 -16.50 -4.98 -13.76
CA PRO A 10 -17.65 -5.04 -12.83
C PRO A 10 -18.38 -6.40 -12.75
N THR A 11 -17.87 -7.47 -13.37
CA THR A 11 -18.61 -8.72 -13.58
C THR A 11 -18.80 -9.58 -12.32
N GLN A 12 -17.93 -9.48 -11.32
CA GLN A 12 -18.03 -10.26 -10.06
C GLN A 12 -18.24 -9.36 -8.83
N THR A 13 -19.51 -9.17 -8.45
CA THR A 13 -19.91 -8.34 -7.29
C THR A 13 -20.74 -9.10 -6.24
N LYS A 14 -20.83 -10.44 -6.33
CA LYS A 14 -21.62 -11.25 -5.38
C LYS A 14 -21.08 -11.27 -3.94
N TRP A 15 -19.84 -10.85 -3.74
CA TRP A 15 -19.19 -10.75 -2.41
C TRP A 15 -19.56 -9.48 -1.64
N TYR A 16 -20.29 -8.52 -2.24
CA TYR A 16 -20.72 -7.31 -1.55
C TYR A 16 -21.77 -7.62 -0.47
N GLY A 17 -21.83 -6.78 0.58
CA GLY A 17 -22.73 -6.95 1.74
C GLY A 17 -21.99 -7.44 2.98
N LYS A 18 -22.45 -8.53 3.61
CA LYS A 18 -21.88 -9.04 4.89
C LYS A 18 -20.38 -9.35 4.80
N HIS A 19 -19.90 -9.90 3.68
CA HIS A 19 -18.48 -10.19 3.51
C HIS A 19 -17.64 -8.91 3.38
N LEU A 20 -18.14 -7.86 2.74
CA LEU A 20 -17.47 -6.56 2.69
C LEU A 20 -17.38 -5.93 4.08
N ALA A 21 -18.46 -5.99 4.88
CA ALA A 21 -18.44 -5.49 6.26
C ALA A 21 -17.39 -6.23 7.11
N LEU A 22 -17.35 -7.57 7.01
CA LEU A 22 -16.34 -8.37 7.68
C LEU A 22 -14.92 -8.01 7.24
N LEU A 23 -14.69 -7.86 5.92
CA LEU A 23 -13.40 -7.44 5.39
C LEU A 23 -13.00 -6.05 5.88
N GLY A 24 -13.93 -5.10 5.94
CA GLY A 24 -13.69 -3.77 6.49
C GLY A 24 -13.23 -3.83 7.94
N VAL A 25 -13.90 -4.62 8.79
CA VAL A 25 -13.50 -4.83 10.19
C VAL A 25 -12.10 -5.43 10.26
N VAL A 26 -11.83 -6.49 9.48
CA VAL A 26 -10.51 -7.15 9.47
C VAL A 26 -9.41 -6.20 9.01
N ILE A 27 -9.61 -5.45 7.94
CA ILE A 27 -8.61 -4.50 7.42
C ILE A 27 -8.35 -3.41 8.46
N LEU A 28 -9.40 -2.74 8.95
CA LEU A 28 -9.24 -1.63 9.90
C LEU A 28 -8.57 -2.08 11.21
N THR A 29 -9.00 -3.22 11.76
CA THR A 29 -8.39 -3.76 12.99
C THR A 29 -6.94 -4.17 12.77
N ALA A 30 -6.61 -4.80 11.65
CA ALA A 30 -5.24 -5.13 11.29
C ALA A 30 -4.38 -3.88 11.12
N SER A 31 -4.86 -2.84 10.42
CA SER A 31 -4.12 -1.59 10.21
C SER A 31 -3.89 -0.84 11.52
N ILE A 32 -4.91 -0.71 12.38
CA ILE A 32 -4.77 -0.04 13.68
C ILE A 32 -3.76 -0.78 14.55
N THR A 33 -3.86 -2.11 14.62
CA THR A 33 -2.93 -2.94 15.40
C THR A 33 -1.50 -2.81 14.86
N ALA A 34 -1.34 -2.84 13.54
CA ALA A 34 -0.03 -2.70 12.89
C ALA A 34 0.60 -1.32 13.12
N ILE A 35 -0.19 -0.25 12.99
CA ILE A 35 0.27 1.12 13.27
C ILE A 35 0.73 1.24 14.72
N PHE A 36 -0.07 0.72 15.67
CA PHE A 36 0.27 0.76 17.08
C PHE A 36 1.52 -0.07 17.40
N TYR A 37 1.64 -1.27 16.84
CA TYR A 37 2.82 -2.13 16.98
C TYR A 37 4.09 -1.43 16.48
N LEU A 38 4.06 -0.87 15.26
CA LEU A 38 5.21 -0.17 14.70
C LEU A 38 5.58 1.06 15.52
N TRP A 39 4.59 1.81 16.00
CA TRP A 39 4.81 2.98 16.86
C TRP A 39 5.45 2.60 18.20
N GLN A 40 4.99 1.51 18.82
CA GLN A 40 5.57 0.99 20.07
C GLN A 40 7.00 0.51 19.90
N LEU A 41 7.34 -0.13 18.78
CA LEU A 41 8.74 -0.48 18.48
C LEU A 41 9.59 0.77 18.34
N SER A 42 9.15 1.71 17.50
CA SER A 42 9.70 3.04 17.36
C SER A 42 8.85 3.82 16.37
N ALA A 43 8.46 5.05 16.72
CA ALA A 43 7.76 5.96 15.81
C ALA A 43 8.48 6.13 14.45
N TRP A 44 9.78 5.86 14.41
CA TRP A 44 10.59 5.86 13.20
C TRP A 44 10.14 4.80 12.18
N TRP A 45 9.75 3.60 12.60
CA TRP A 45 9.28 2.53 11.68
C TRP A 45 7.94 2.87 11.04
N LEU A 46 7.06 3.54 11.78
CA LEU A 46 5.81 4.05 11.22
C LEU A 46 6.08 5.13 10.17
N LEU A 47 6.98 6.08 10.48
CA LEU A 47 7.44 7.10 9.54
C LEU A 47 8.08 6.50 8.29
N TYR A 48 8.84 5.41 8.44
CA TYR A 48 9.42 4.69 7.32
C TYR A 48 8.35 4.17 6.36
N VAL A 49 7.29 3.53 6.87
CA VAL A 49 6.18 3.03 6.02
C VAL A 49 5.49 4.19 5.31
N PHE A 50 5.28 5.32 5.99
CA PHE A 50 4.69 6.51 5.38
C PHE A 50 5.54 7.06 4.23
N LEU A 51 6.84 7.23 4.48
CA LEU A 51 7.79 7.68 3.45
C LEU A 51 7.82 6.71 2.26
N LEU A 52 7.86 5.40 2.53
CA LEU A 52 7.88 4.37 1.50
C LEU A 52 6.65 4.48 0.58
N VAL A 53 5.45 4.58 1.17
CA VAL A 53 4.19 4.68 0.42
C VAL A 53 4.09 6.02 -0.32
N TRP A 54 4.39 7.14 0.35
CA TRP A 54 4.30 8.46 -0.28
C TRP A 54 5.28 8.64 -1.44
N CYS A 55 6.51 8.15 -1.30
CA CYS A 55 7.49 8.17 -2.38
C CYS A 55 7.05 7.26 -3.54
N ALA A 56 6.54 6.06 -3.25
CA ALA A 56 6.02 5.15 -4.27
C ALA A 56 4.82 5.74 -5.02
N ASP A 57 3.86 6.35 -4.32
CA ASP A 57 2.70 7.00 -4.95
C ASP A 57 3.13 8.19 -5.81
N SER A 58 4.09 8.99 -5.34
CA SER A 58 4.65 10.12 -6.09
C SER A 58 5.37 9.64 -7.36
N GLY A 59 6.23 8.62 -7.25
CA GLY A 59 6.91 8.03 -8.39
C GLY A 59 5.93 7.43 -9.39
N ALA A 60 4.91 6.73 -8.91
CA ALA A 60 3.87 6.16 -9.74
C ALA A 60 3.05 7.22 -10.47
N TYR A 61 2.75 8.35 -9.81
CA TYR A 61 2.09 9.49 -10.42
C TYR A 61 2.93 10.11 -11.54
N PHE A 62 4.20 10.46 -11.27
CA PHE A 62 5.04 11.14 -12.26
C PHE A 62 5.38 10.26 -13.46
N VAL A 63 5.74 9.00 -13.23
CA VAL A 63 6.04 8.04 -14.30
C VAL A 63 4.76 7.65 -15.03
N GLY A 64 3.68 7.38 -14.31
CA GLY A 64 2.38 7.04 -14.90
C GLY A 64 1.83 8.16 -15.78
N ARG A 65 1.97 9.43 -15.38
CA ARG A 65 1.53 10.58 -16.17
C ARG A 65 2.35 10.77 -17.45
N LYS A 66 3.66 10.52 -17.41
CA LYS A 66 4.55 10.73 -18.58
C LYS A 66 4.60 9.53 -19.53
N LEU A 67 4.59 8.32 -18.98
CA LEU A 67 4.89 7.07 -19.71
C LEU A 67 3.76 6.03 -19.64
N GLY A 68 2.65 6.31 -18.94
CA GLY A 68 1.59 5.34 -18.69
C GLY A 68 0.80 4.96 -19.95
N ARG A 69 1.13 3.79 -20.52
CA ARG A 69 0.47 3.23 -21.71
C ARG A 69 -0.41 2.05 -21.33
N ARG A 70 0.10 1.10 -20.54
CA ARG A 70 -0.63 -0.11 -20.15
C ARG A 70 -1.40 0.11 -18.85
N LYS A 71 -2.71 0.28 -18.95
CA LYS A 71 -3.59 0.50 -17.78
C LYS A 71 -3.72 -0.76 -16.93
N MET A 72 -3.72 -0.60 -15.61
CA MET A 72 -3.80 -1.75 -14.67
C MET A 72 -5.23 -2.25 -14.48
N ALA A 73 -6.17 -1.33 -14.27
CA ALA A 73 -7.57 -1.65 -14.01
C ALA A 73 -8.48 -0.56 -14.61
N PRO A 74 -8.71 -0.55 -15.93
CA PRO A 74 -9.41 0.53 -16.64
C PRO A 74 -10.80 0.86 -16.05
N ASN A 75 -11.54 -0.18 -15.64
CA ASN A 75 -12.89 -0.04 -15.10
C ASN A 75 -12.94 0.48 -13.65
N VAL A 76 -11.80 0.48 -12.95
CA VAL A 76 -11.69 0.87 -11.53
C VAL A 76 -10.96 2.20 -11.40
N SER A 77 -9.79 2.30 -12.02
CA SER A 77 -8.92 3.47 -12.01
C SER A 77 -8.24 3.64 -13.38
N PRO A 78 -8.79 4.48 -14.28
CA PRO A 78 -8.27 4.65 -15.63
C PRO A 78 -6.90 5.35 -15.67
N ASN A 79 -6.51 6.01 -14.57
CA ASN A 79 -5.26 6.74 -14.47
C ASN A 79 -4.08 5.86 -14.03
N LYS A 80 -4.33 4.68 -13.46
CA LYS A 80 -3.29 3.77 -12.98
C LYS A 80 -2.74 2.90 -14.11
N SER A 81 -1.41 2.90 -14.26
CA SER A 81 -0.68 2.16 -15.31
C SER A 81 0.42 1.27 -14.74
N MET A 82 0.79 0.23 -15.49
CA MET A 82 1.89 -0.68 -15.16
C MET A 82 3.23 0.07 -15.15
N GLU A 83 3.42 1.05 -16.03
CA GLU A 83 4.61 1.89 -16.04
C GLU A 83 4.66 2.78 -14.79
N GLY A 84 3.51 3.29 -14.33
CA GLY A 84 3.40 3.98 -13.05
C GLY A 84 3.79 3.07 -11.90
N LEU A 85 3.26 1.84 -11.84
CA LEU A 85 3.66 0.87 -10.81
C LEU A 85 5.18 0.63 -10.79
N ALA A 86 5.81 0.48 -11.96
CA ALA A 86 7.26 0.34 -12.05
C ALA A 86 7.99 1.60 -11.53
N GLY A 87 7.50 2.80 -11.86
CA GLY A 87 8.02 4.05 -11.31
C GLY A 87 7.90 4.16 -9.79
N GLY A 88 6.78 3.71 -9.23
CA GLY A 88 6.56 3.65 -7.79
C GLY A 88 7.51 2.65 -7.10
N LEU A 89 7.71 1.46 -7.69
CA LEU A 89 8.67 0.48 -7.18
C LEU A 89 10.11 1.02 -7.21
N ILE A 90 10.52 1.69 -8.28
CA ILE A 90 11.86 2.27 -8.41
C ILE A 90 12.08 3.36 -7.34
N THR A 91 11.14 4.31 -7.23
CA THR A 91 11.24 5.40 -6.25
C THR A 91 11.16 4.90 -4.81
N GLY A 92 10.31 3.91 -4.52
CA GLY A 92 10.28 3.25 -3.23
C GLY A 92 11.59 2.52 -2.93
N LEU A 93 12.18 1.82 -3.91
CA LEU A 93 13.48 1.16 -3.73
C LEU A 93 14.60 2.15 -3.38
N LEU A 94 14.58 3.38 -3.92
CA LEU A 94 15.54 4.42 -3.51
C LEU A 94 15.42 4.74 -2.02
N VAL A 95 14.19 4.82 -1.48
CA VAL A 95 13.97 5.00 -0.03
C VAL A 95 14.54 3.83 0.75
N VAL A 96 14.26 2.59 0.32
CA VAL A 96 14.76 1.38 0.97
C VAL A 96 16.29 1.34 1.01
N VAL A 97 16.94 1.64 -0.12
CA VAL A 97 18.41 1.65 -0.22
C VAL A 97 19.00 2.74 0.66
N ALA A 98 18.46 3.96 0.62
CA ALA A 98 18.93 5.06 1.47
C ALA A 98 18.85 4.68 2.96
N ILE A 99 17.74 4.10 3.40
CA ILE A 99 17.55 3.66 4.77
C ILE A 99 18.48 2.51 5.14
N SER A 100 18.62 1.52 4.26
CA SER A 100 19.45 0.34 4.50
C SER A 100 20.92 0.73 4.64
N VAL A 101 21.40 1.71 3.88
CA VAL A 101 22.79 2.18 3.90
C VAL A 101 23.05 3.14 5.05
N PHE A 102 22.23 4.19 5.20
CA PHE A 102 22.54 5.29 6.12
C PHE A 102 22.08 5.05 7.56
N LYS A 103 21.09 4.18 7.79
CA LYS A 103 20.52 3.96 9.12
C LYS A 103 20.78 2.57 9.67
N LEU A 104 20.52 1.53 8.87
CA LEU A 104 20.51 0.15 9.36
C LEU A 104 21.79 -0.63 9.06
N GLN A 105 22.61 -0.16 8.11
CA GLN A 105 23.84 -0.82 7.65
C GLN A 105 23.63 -2.32 7.31
N LEU A 106 22.47 -2.65 6.72
CA LEU A 106 22.09 -4.04 6.42
C LEU A 106 22.96 -4.62 5.32
N THR A 107 23.36 -5.89 5.48
CA THR A 107 24.13 -6.65 4.48
C THR A 107 23.60 -8.08 4.34
N GLY A 108 23.93 -8.73 3.22
CA GLY A 108 23.57 -10.12 2.97
C GLY A 108 22.07 -10.40 3.04
N ALA A 109 21.68 -11.43 3.78
CA ALA A 109 20.29 -11.88 3.89
C ALA A 109 19.34 -10.83 4.50
N SER A 110 19.84 -10.02 5.44
CA SER A 110 19.04 -8.96 6.09
C SER A 110 18.59 -7.89 5.09
N LEU A 111 19.50 -7.46 4.21
CA LEU A 111 19.22 -6.49 3.15
C LEU A 111 18.20 -7.04 2.15
N VAL A 112 18.40 -8.29 1.70
CA VAL A 112 17.48 -8.94 0.76
C VAL A 112 16.07 -9.06 1.34
N ALA A 113 15.96 -9.49 2.60
CA ALA A 113 14.68 -9.61 3.29
C ALA A 113 13.99 -8.25 3.45
N PHE A 114 14.73 -7.20 3.82
CA PHE A 114 14.18 -5.85 3.97
C PHE A 114 13.72 -5.26 2.63
N VAL A 115 14.48 -5.44 1.56
CA VAL A 115 14.09 -5.02 0.20
C VAL A 115 12.84 -5.77 -0.26
N ALA A 116 12.78 -7.09 -0.06
CA ALA A 116 11.62 -7.89 -0.43
C ALA A 116 10.36 -7.47 0.34
N LEU A 117 10.47 -7.25 1.66
CA LEU A 117 9.38 -6.75 2.49
C LEU A 117 8.87 -5.39 2.01
N SER A 118 9.79 -4.49 1.69
CA SER A 118 9.45 -3.13 1.23
C SER A 118 8.75 -3.16 -0.13
N ALA A 119 9.25 -3.97 -1.07
CA ALA A 119 8.60 -4.16 -2.35
C ALA A 119 7.19 -4.76 -2.19
N LEU A 120 7.03 -5.76 -1.32
CA LEU A 120 5.73 -6.35 -1.01
C LEU A 120 4.77 -5.31 -0.39
N THR A 121 5.28 -4.45 0.47
CA THR A 121 4.52 -3.36 1.10
C THR A 121 4.01 -2.34 0.08
N ILE A 122 4.85 -1.96 -0.91
CA ILE A 122 4.43 -1.08 -2.02
C ILE A 122 3.36 -1.77 -2.89
N LEU A 123 3.53 -3.05 -3.20
CA LEU A 123 2.52 -3.79 -3.98
C LEU A 123 1.18 -3.87 -3.23
N ALA A 124 1.23 -4.06 -1.91
CA ALA A 124 0.06 -4.06 -1.06
C ALA A 124 -0.62 -2.67 -1.02
N SER A 125 0.15 -1.58 -0.96
CA SER A 125 -0.42 -0.22 -0.96
C SER A 125 -1.19 0.05 -2.25
N VAL A 126 -0.60 -0.27 -3.41
CA VAL A 126 -1.24 -0.09 -4.71
C VAL A 126 -2.50 -0.92 -4.85
N LEU A 127 -2.47 -2.17 -4.36
CA LEU A 127 -3.63 -3.05 -4.37
C LEU A 127 -4.75 -2.54 -3.44
N GLY A 128 -4.38 -1.97 -2.28
CA GLY A 128 -5.30 -1.35 -1.33
C GLY A 128 -6.07 -0.17 -1.92
N ASP A 129 -5.37 0.79 -2.51
CA ASP A 129 -5.98 1.94 -3.19
C ASP A 129 -6.83 1.46 -4.40
N LEU A 130 -6.38 0.45 -5.16
CA LEU A 130 -7.23 -0.12 -6.22
C LEU A 130 -8.50 -0.79 -5.68
N PHE A 131 -8.41 -1.47 -4.53
CA PHE A 131 -9.56 -2.08 -3.89
C PHE A 131 -10.54 -1.02 -3.39
N GLU A 132 -10.06 0.03 -2.74
CA GLU A 132 -10.89 1.16 -2.29
C GLU A 132 -11.53 1.89 -3.48
N SER A 133 -10.76 2.15 -4.54
CA SER A 133 -11.26 2.73 -5.79
C SER A 133 -12.41 1.88 -6.37
N MET A 134 -12.30 0.55 -6.32
CA MET A 134 -13.36 -0.35 -6.78
C MET A 134 -14.62 -0.26 -5.90
N LEU A 135 -14.48 -0.12 -4.59
CA LEU A 135 -15.61 0.10 -3.68
C LEU A 135 -16.35 1.39 -4.02
N LYS A 136 -15.62 2.48 -4.26
CA LYS A 136 -16.21 3.76 -4.68
C LYS A 136 -16.99 3.65 -5.98
N ARG A 137 -16.42 3.01 -7.01
CA ARG A 137 -17.11 2.78 -8.29
C ARG A 137 -18.36 1.92 -8.13
N ARG A 138 -18.36 0.96 -7.21
CA ARG A 138 -19.56 0.16 -6.92
C ARG A 138 -20.65 0.98 -6.24
N ALA A 139 -20.27 1.92 -5.37
CA ALA A 139 -21.20 2.82 -4.69
C ALA A 139 -21.58 4.04 -5.55
N ASP A 140 -21.17 4.09 -6.82
CA ASP A 140 -21.39 5.20 -7.75
C ASP A 140 -20.88 6.57 -7.25
N VAL A 141 -19.82 6.52 -6.44
CA VAL A 141 -19.12 7.71 -5.92
C VAL A 141 -17.69 7.76 -6.42
N LYS A 142 -17.11 8.97 -6.45
CA LYS A 142 -15.70 9.18 -6.81
C LYS A 142 -14.80 9.30 -5.60
N ASP A 143 -15.28 9.99 -4.58
CA ASP A 143 -14.57 10.29 -3.34
C ASP A 143 -15.32 9.63 -2.17
N SER A 144 -14.59 9.15 -1.16
CA SER A 144 -15.17 8.45 0.00
C SER A 144 -15.97 9.37 0.93
N GLY A 145 -15.82 10.68 0.79
CA GLY A 145 -16.52 11.70 1.57
C GLY A 145 -16.09 13.11 1.20
N THR A 146 -16.53 14.09 1.99
CA THR A 146 -16.28 15.54 1.75
C THR A 146 -15.66 16.25 2.95
N ILE A 147 -15.22 15.50 3.96
CA ILE A 147 -14.73 16.04 5.24
C ILE A 147 -13.48 16.91 5.06
N LEU A 148 -12.64 16.63 4.06
CA LEU A 148 -11.44 17.42 3.76
C LEU A 148 -11.71 18.34 2.56
N PRO A 149 -11.83 19.68 2.77
CA PRO A 149 -12.12 20.62 1.69
C PRO A 149 -11.10 20.51 0.55
N GLY A 150 -11.59 20.26 -0.67
CA GLY A 150 -10.75 20.09 -1.86
C GLY A 150 -9.92 18.79 -1.92
N HIS A 151 -10.04 17.90 -0.92
CA HIS A 151 -9.19 16.71 -0.78
C HIS A 151 -9.96 15.39 -0.68
N GLY A 152 -11.30 15.42 -0.65
CA GLY A 152 -12.14 14.22 -0.59
C GLY A 152 -12.39 13.77 0.84
N GLY A 153 -12.52 12.45 1.03
CA GLY A 153 -12.71 11.84 2.34
C GLY A 153 -11.38 11.42 2.99
N VAL A 154 -11.46 11.10 4.27
CA VAL A 154 -10.30 10.62 5.04
C VAL A 154 -9.80 9.28 4.48
N LEU A 155 -10.71 8.41 4.04
CA LEU A 155 -10.36 7.10 3.50
C LEU A 155 -9.53 7.22 2.21
N ASP A 156 -9.81 8.22 1.37
CA ASP A 156 -9.02 8.53 0.17
C ASP A 156 -7.55 8.92 0.46
N ARG A 157 -7.21 9.18 1.74
CA ARG A 157 -5.86 9.58 2.16
C ARG A 157 -5.09 8.48 2.87
N ILE A 158 -5.79 7.46 3.36
CA ILE A 158 -5.19 6.37 4.14
C ILE A 158 -5.40 5.00 3.51
N ASP A 159 -6.12 4.88 2.39
CA ASP A 159 -6.41 3.62 1.68
C ASP A 159 -5.16 2.78 1.38
N SER A 160 -4.13 3.38 0.79
CA SER A 160 -2.83 2.76 0.54
C SER A 160 -2.17 2.32 1.85
N LEU A 161 -2.26 3.14 2.91
CA LEU A 161 -1.65 2.88 4.22
C LEU A 161 -2.37 1.75 4.98
N LEU A 162 -3.70 1.63 4.83
CA LEU A 162 -4.48 0.57 5.45
C LEU A 162 -4.02 -0.81 4.97
N SER A 163 -3.61 -0.93 3.71
CA SER A 163 -3.08 -2.20 3.18
C SER A 163 -1.57 -2.34 3.39
N ALA A 164 -0.81 -1.25 3.36
CA ALA A 164 0.65 -1.28 3.54
C ALA A 164 1.07 -1.62 4.97
N THR A 165 0.46 -0.99 5.97
CA THR A 165 0.90 -1.08 7.37
C THR A 165 0.82 -2.50 7.96
N PRO A 166 -0.26 -3.30 7.76
CA PRO A 166 -0.30 -4.67 8.27
C PRO A 166 0.73 -5.58 7.61
N ILE A 167 0.94 -5.42 6.30
CA ILE A 167 1.90 -6.22 5.53
C ILE A 167 3.31 -5.94 6.01
N PHE A 168 3.66 -4.66 6.17
CA PHE A 168 4.96 -4.29 6.69
C PHE A 168 5.15 -4.77 8.13
N ALA A 169 4.20 -4.50 9.03
CA ALA A 169 4.32 -4.89 10.44
C ALA A 169 4.49 -6.40 10.63
N LEU A 170 3.65 -7.20 9.95
CA LEU A 170 3.72 -8.66 10.03
C LEU A 170 5.04 -9.19 9.47
N GLY A 171 5.45 -8.71 8.29
CA GLY A 171 6.69 -9.14 7.67
C GLY A 171 7.92 -8.69 8.46
N PHE A 172 7.88 -7.49 9.05
CA PHE A 172 8.95 -6.97 9.89
C PHE A 172 9.10 -7.81 11.17
N TRP A 173 7.99 -8.10 11.85
CA TRP A 173 7.97 -9.03 12.97
C TRP A 173 8.55 -10.40 12.58
N ALA A 174 8.16 -10.96 11.43
CA ALA A 174 8.68 -12.24 10.97
C ALA A 174 10.20 -12.20 10.71
N ILE A 175 10.72 -11.14 10.10
CA ILE A 175 12.16 -10.94 9.88
C ILE A 175 12.92 -10.84 11.22
N GLN A 176 12.34 -10.22 12.24
CA GLN A 176 12.92 -10.16 13.59
C GLN A 176 12.95 -11.54 14.24
N GLN A 177 11.89 -12.35 14.13
CA GLN A 177 11.87 -13.72 14.65
C GLN A 177 12.92 -14.63 13.98
N LEU A 178 13.25 -14.36 12.72
CA LEU A 178 14.31 -15.05 11.99
C LEU A 178 15.72 -14.54 12.34
N GLY A 179 15.86 -13.54 13.22
CA GLY A 179 17.14 -12.96 13.63
C GLY A 179 17.85 -12.16 12.52
N LEU A 180 17.13 -11.80 11.45
CA LEU A 180 17.69 -11.10 10.30
C LEU A 180 17.81 -9.59 10.53
N ILE A 181 16.95 -9.02 11.37
CA ILE A 181 17.01 -7.62 11.80
C ILE A 181 16.79 -7.60 13.31
N VAL A 182 17.68 -6.92 14.01
CA VAL A 182 17.56 -6.67 15.45
C VAL A 182 17.38 -5.16 15.61
N VAL A 183 16.33 -4.76 16.35
CA VAL A 183 15.96 -3.36 16.61
C VAL A 183 16.03 -3.11 18.10
#